data_AF-A0A6N7UY88-F1
#
_entry.id   AF-A0A6N7UY88-F1
#
_cell.length_a   1.000
_cell.length_b   1.000
_cell.length_c   1.000
_cell.angle_alpha   90.00
_cell.angle_beta   90.00
_cell.angle_gamma   90.00
#
_symmetry.space_group_name_H-M   'P 1'
#
loop_
_entity.id
_entity.type
_entity.pdbx_description
1 polymer ?
#
loop_
_entity_poly.entity_id
_entity_poly.type
_entity_poly.pdbx_seq_one_letter_code
_entity_poly.pdbx_strand_id
1 'polypeptide(L)'
;MSQHSAPNPYTPAQPGTTDLSQPLYGAGIGDAVKRFFKKYATFSGRASRSEYWWWMLVNFVVITALVIWMFAAAAGSVDPVTGELEGTGFLFPYALIGLWSLATLVPSLALTVRRLHDGGFNGWLILLGLIPGVGGIAILVFSLMPSKPEGARFDAGAQQYGAYPQAPYQS
;
A
#
# COMPACT_ATOMS: atom_id res chain seq x y z
N MET A 1 -13.30 -40.42 -7.64
CA MET A 1 -12.83 -39.16 -8.26
C MET A 1 -13.49 -38.01 -7.53
N SER A 2 -12.87 -37.53 -6.46
CA SER A 2 -13.30 -36.35 -5.72
C SER A 2 -13.07 -35.14 -6.63
N GLN A 3 -14.16 -34.53 -7.11
CA GLN A 3 -14.10 -33.28 -7.85
C GLN A 3 -13.51 -32.22 -6.93
N HIS A 4 -12.26 -31.83 -7.21
CA HIS A 4 -11.62 -30.70 -6.56
C HIS A 4 -12.22 -29.43 -7.19
N SER A 5 -13.40 -29.03 -6.70
CA SER A 5 -14.06 -27.80 -7.12
C SER A 5 -13.09 -26.64 -6.93
N ALA A 6 -12.72 -25.97 -8.03
CA ALA A 6 -11.91 -24.77 -7.97
C ALA A 6 -12.57 -23.78 -6.99
N PRO A 7 -11.82 -23.19 -6.03
CA PRO A 7 -12.37 -22.22 -5.10
C PRO A 7 -13.08 -21.11 -5.86
N ASN A 8 -14.32 -20.81 -5.50
CA ASN A 8 -15.08 -19.73 -6.12
C ASN A 8 -14.32 -18.40 -5.92
N PRO A 9 -13.92 -17.70 -7.00
CA PRO A 9 -13.11 -16.48 -6.91
C PRO A 9 -13.85 -15.30 -6.24
N TYR A 10 -15.15 -15.46 -5.97
CA TYR A 10 -16.00 -14.46 -5.32
C TYR A 10 -16.31 -14.78 -3.85
N THR A 11 -15.79 -15.87 -3.28
CA THR A 11 -15.93 -16.12 -1.84
C THR A 11 -15.09 -15.09 -1.08
N PRO A 12 -15.68 -14.30 -0.17
CA PRO A 12 -14.93 -13.37 0.66
C PRO A 12 -13.80 -14.12 1.36
N ALA A 13 -12.58 -13.74 1.02
CA ALA A 13 -11.38 -14.39 1.49
C ALA A 13 -11.36 -14.31 3.02
N GLN A 14 -11.33 -15.46 3.70
CA GLN A 14 -11.35 -15.48 5.17
C GLN A 14 -10.02 -14.88 5.69
N PRO A 15 -10.07 -13.91 6.62
CA PRO A 15 -8.87 -13.39 7.26
C PRO A 15 -8.13 -14.53 7.97
N GLY A 16 -6.95 -14.90 7.47
CA GLY A 16 -6.10 -15.95 8.06
C GLY A 16 -5.84 -17.19 7.18
N THR A 17 -6.67 -17.47 6.17
CA THR A 17 -6.46 -18.61 5.23
C THR A 17 -6.13 -18.18 3.80
N THR A 18 -6.32 -16.89 3.50
CA THR A 18 -6.03 -16.34 2.18
C THR A 18 -4.52 -16.28 1.97
N ASP A 19 -4.05 -17.00 0.94
CA ASP A 19 -2.65 -16.99 0.52
C ASP A 19 -2.15 -15.54 0.34
N LEU A 20 -0.89 -15.30 0.72
CA LEU A 20 -0.24 -14.01 0.51
C LEU A 20 -0.17 -13.66 -0.98
N SER A 21 -0.23 -14.63 -1.89
CA SER A 21 -0.27 -14.37 -3.33
C SER A 21 -1.55 -13.64 -3.78
N GLN A 22 -2.66 -13.83 -3.08
CA GLN A 22 -4.00 -13.34 -3.44
C GLN A 22 -4.38 -12.04 -2.69
N PRO A 23 -5.19 -11.15 -3.31
CA PRO A 23 -5.71 -9.97 -2.64
C PRO A 23 -6.69 -10.35 -1.52
N LEU A 24 -6.60 -9.67 -0.37
CA LEU A 24 -7.53 -9.87 0.75
C LEU A 24 -8.59 -8.78 0.75
N TYR A 25 -9.77 -9.11 0.22
CA TYR A 25 -10.93 -8.21 0.29
C TYR A 25 -11.49 -8.16 1.71
N GLY A 26 -11.79 -6.96 2.21
CA GLY A 26 -12.30 -6.78 3.58
C GLY A 26 -11.22 -6.93 4.66
N ALA A 27 -9.94 -6.75 4.31
CA ALA A 27 -8.84 -6.76 5.27
C ALA A 27 -9.09 -5.78 6.43
N GLY A 28 -8.83 -6.22 7.66
CA GLY A 28 -8.75 -5.32 8.81
C GLY A 28 -7.41 -4.58 8.84
N ILE A 29 -7.28 -3.60 9.75
CA ILE A 29 -6.05 -2.80 9.92
C ILE A 29 -4.84 -3.70 10.19
N GLY A 30 -4.96 -4.65 11.12
CA GLY A 30 -3.88 -5.57 11.47
C GLY A 30 -3.43 -6.45 10.31
N ASP A 31 -4.37 -6.93 9.49
CA ASP A 31 -4.06 -7.72 8.31
C ASP A 31 -3.33 -6.90 7.26
N ALA A 32 -3.77 -5.66 7.03
CA ALA A 32 -3.13 -4.74 6.10
C ALA A 32 -1.68 -4.45 6.50
N VAL A 33 -1.43 -4.13 7.77
CA VAL A 33 -0.08 -3.90 8.30
C VAL A 33 0.78 -5.16 8.20
N LYS A 34 0.25 -6.32 8.62
CA LYS A 34 0.98 -7.59 8.55
C LYS A 34 1.34 -7.95 7.11
N ARG A 35 0.41 -7.81 6.17
CA ARG A 35 0.64 -8.12 4.76
C ARG A 35 1.55 -7.10 4.09
N PHE A 36 1.52 -5.84 4.50
CA PHE A 36 2.45 -4.82 4.05
C PHE A 36 3.91 -5.22 4.32
N PHE A 37 4.23 -5.53 5.57
CA PHE A 37 5.58 -5.95 5.95
C PHE A 37 5.94 -7.36 5.47
N LYS A 38 4.99 -8.28 5.33
CA LYS A 38 5.26 -9.61 4.76
C LYS A 38 5.58 -9.56 3.26
N LYS A 39 4.93 -8.65 2.52
CA LYS A 39 5.13 -8.46 1.06
C LYS A 39 6.03 -7.25 0.79
N TYR A 40 7.10 -7.13 1.57
CA TYR A 40 7.94 -5.93 1.67
C TYR A 40 8.54 -5.48 0.33
N ALA A 41 9.15 -6.39 -0.43
CA ALA A 41 9.72 -6.09 -1.75
C ALA A 41 9.03 -6.92 -2.86
N THR A 42 7.76 -7.27 -2.65
CA THR A 42 7.01 -8.10 -3.59
C THR A 42 6.10 -7.22 -4.45
N PHE A 43 6.53 -6.99 -5.70
CA PHE A 43 5.82 -6.17 -6.68
C PHE A 43 4.79 -6.96 -7.52
N SER A 44 4.85 -8.29 -7.50
CA SER A 44 3.90 -9.17 -8.19
C SER A 44 2.63 -9.42 -7.36
N GLY A 45 1.59 -9.90 -8.05
CA GLY A 45 0.27 -10.11 -7.45
C GLY A 45 -0.54 -8.83 -7.33
N ARG A 46 -1.62 -8.93 -6.53
CA ARG A 46 -2.59 -7.87 -6.30
C ARG A 46 -2.65 -7.45 -4.83
N ALA A 47 -3.21 -6.27 -4.61
CA ALA A 47 -3.58 -5.76 -3.30
C ALA A 47 -4.97 -5.14 -3.41
N SER A 48 -5.88 -5.57 -2.54
CA SER A 48 -7.25 -5.06 -2.53
C SER A 48 -7.28 -3.59 -2.08
N ARG A 49 -8.42 -2.92 -2.32
CA ARG A 49 -8.67 -1.56 -1.81
C ARG A 49 -8.49 -1.47 -0.30
N SER A 50 -9.01 -2.42 0.47
CA SER A 50 -8.93 -2.38 1.93
C SER A 50 -7.50 -2.56 2.44
N GLU A 51 -6.71 -3.44 1.80
CA GLU A 51 -5.29 -3.60 2.14
C GLU A 51 -4.51 -2.30 1.89
N TYR A 52 -4.76 -1.64 0.76
CA TYR A 52 -4.10 -0.40 0.41
C TYR A 52 -4.48 0.75 1.34
N TRP A 53 -5.78 0.99 1.53
CA TRP A 53 -6.27 2.16 2.26
C TRP A 53 -6.03 2.08 3.76
N TRP A 54 -6.10 0.89 4.37
CA TRP A 54 -5.74 0.76 5.77
C TRP A 54 -4.26 1.01 6.03
N TRP A 55 -3.38 0.52 5.15
CA TRP A 55 -1.96 0.85 5.25
C TRP A 55 -1.71 2.36 5.06
N MET A 56 -2.33 2.99 4.06
CA MET A 56 -2.18 4.42 3.83
C MET A 56 -2.64 5.25 5.04
N LEU A 57 -3.73 4.85 5.70
CA LEU A 57 -4.20 5.49 6.92
C LEU A 57 -3.20 5.31 8.08
N VAL A 58 -2.69 4.11 8.30
CA VAL A 58 -1.67 3.84 9.34
C VAL A 58 -0.43 4.69 9.11
N ASN A 59 0.10 4.70 7.89
CA ASN A 59 1.26 5.50 7.54
C ASN A 59 0.99 7.01 7.71
N PHE A 60 -0.20 7.48 7.33
CA PHE A 60 -0.61 8.87 7.51
C PHE A 60 -0.62 9.27 8.99
N VAL A 61 -1.17 8.43 9.88
CA VAL A 61 -1.19 8.69 11.33
C VAL A 61 0.22 8.73 11.90
N VAL A 62 1.08 7.77 11.55
CA VAL A 62 2.47 7.73 12.02
C VAL A 62 3.24 8.98 11.58
N ILE A 63 3.18 9.34 10.29
CA ILE A 63 3.84 10.54 9.78
C ILE A 63 3.29 11.80 10.45
N THR A 64 1.98 11.92 10.62
CA THR A 64 1.36 13.09 11.26
C THR A 64 1.84 13.24 12.71
N ALA A 65 1.89 12.13 13.47
CA ALA A 65 2.39 12.14 14.84
C ALA A 65 3.87 12.57 14.91
N LEU A 66 4.71 12.05 14.02
CA LEU A 66 6.13 12.43 13.96
C LEU A 66 6.31 13.90 13.57
N VAL A 67 5.49 14.43 12.65
CA VAL A 67 5.52 15.84 12.23
C VAL A 67 5.07 16.77 13.36
N ILE A 68 4.00 16.43 14.08
CA ILE A 68 3.57 17.20 15.26
C ILE A 68 4.69 17.26 16.29
N TRP A 69 5.33 16.12 16.56
CA TRP A 69 6.46 16.08 17.50
C TRP A 69 7.67 16.88 16.98
N MET A 70 7.97 16.83 15.69
CA MET A 70 9.01 17.65 15.06
C MET A 70 8.78 19.15 15.31
N PHE A 71 7.56 19.65 15.08
CA PHE A 71 7.23 21.06 15.36
C PHE A 71 7.29 21.39 16.84
N ALA A 72 6.77 20.52 17.71
CA ALA A 72 6.83 20.72 19.16
C ALA A 72 8.28 20.77 19.67
N ALA A 73 9.15 19.87 19.18
CA ALA A 73 10.55 19.82 19.56
C ALA A 73 11.33 21.04 19.05
N ALA A 74 11.05 21.52 17.84
CA ALA A 74 11.65 22.74 17.30
C ALA A 74 11.21 24.00 18.05
N ALA A 75 9.92 24.10 18.42
CA ALA A 75 9.42 25.22 19.20
C ALA A 75 9.99 25.24 20.63
N GLY A 76 10.17 24.06 21.24
CA GLY A 76 10.72 23.92 22.58
C GLY A 76 12.24 24.02 22.67
N SER A 77 12.96 24.12 21.54
CA SER A 77 14.43 24.24 21.52
C SER A 77 14.94 25.68 21.40
N VAL A 78 14.06 26.68 21.52
CA VAL A 78 14.44 28.09 21.48
C VAL A 78 14.25 28.70 22.86
N ASP A 79 15.30 29.27 23.44
CA ASP A 79 15.17 30.03 24.69
C ASP A 79 14.24 31.25 24.44
N PRO A 80 13.17 31.43 25.23
CA PRO A 80 12.19 32.47 24.97
C PRO A 80 12.67 33.90 25.30
N VAL A 81 13.79 34.05 26.00
CA VAL A 81 14.39 35.33 26.41
C VAL A 81 15.52 35.73 25.46
N THR A 82 16.44 34.81 25.15
CA THR A 82 17.62 35.08 24.32
C THR A 82 17.39 34.76 22.84
N GLY A 83 16.42 33.90 22.52
CA GLY A 83 16.19 33.41 21.16
C GLY A 83 17.24 32.41 20.68
N GLU A 84 18.14 31.97 21.56
CA GLU A 84 19.20 31.02 21.23
C GLU A 84 18.66 29.59 21.15
N LEU A 85 19.27 28.77 20.30
CA LEU A 85 18.94 27.35 20.19
C LEU A 85 19.56 26.57 21.34
N GLU A 86 18.75 25.86 22.11
CA GLU A 86 19.18 25.01 23.20
C GLU A 86 19.28 23.54 22.77
N GLY A 87 20.52 23.05 22.74
CA GLY A 87 20.83 21.64 22.48
C GLY A 87 20.46 21.17 21.07
N THR A 88 20.46 19.85 20.88
CA THR A 88 20.25 19.19 19.58
C THR A 88 19.05 18.24 19.58
N GLY A 89 18.27 18.21 20.66
CA GLY A 89 17.13 17.29 20.83
C GLY A 89 16.07 17.46 19.74
N PHE A 90 15.92 18.67 19.19
CA PHE A 90 15.00 18.94 18.08
C PHE A 90 15.33 18.17 16.80
N LEU A 91 16.58 17.69 16.61
CA LEU A 91 16.98 16.92 15.43
C LEU A 91 16.46 15.47 15.43
N PHE A 92 16.14 14.92 16.61
CA PHE A 92 15.73 13.53 16.75
C PHE A 92 14.46 13.16 15.97
N PRO A 93 13.35 13.93 16.03
CA PRO A 93 12.17 13.65 15.20
C PRO A 93 12.47 13.70 13.69
N TYR A 94 13.37 14.58 13.21
CA TYR A 94 13.77 14.61 11.80
C TYR A 94 14.47 13.30 11.39
N ALA A 95 15.38 12.80 12.22
CA ALA A 95 16.05 11.53 11.98
C ALA A 95 15.06 10.36 11.91
N LEU A 96 14.08 10.32 12.81
CA LEU A 96 13.06 9.27 12.84
C LEU A 96 12.09 9.34 11.66
N ILE A 97 11.70 10.55 11.22
CA ILE A 97 10.93 10.72 9.97
C ILE A 97 11.73 10.16 8.80
N GLY A 98 13.01 10.53 8.66
CA GLY A 98 13.87 10.04 7.60
C GLY A 98 14.00 8.52 7.59
N LEU A 99 14.27 7.91 8.76
CA LEU A 99 14.38 6.47 8.90
C LEU A 99 13.07 5.75 8.57
N TRP A 100 11.93 6.26 9.08
CA TRP A 100 10.61 5.68 8.78
C TRP A 100 10.29 5.77 7.29
N SER A 101 10.52 6.93 6.66
CA SER A 101 10.31 7.12 5.23
C SER A 101 11.16 6.16 4.40
N LEU A 102 12.45 5.99 4.73
CA LEU A 102 13.32 5.04 4.03
C LEU A 102 12.87 3.60 4.25
N ALA A 103 12.53 3.22 5.48
CA ALA A 103 12.09 1.87 5.82
C ALA A 103 10.76 1.50 5.13
N THR A 104 9.88 2.47 4.88
CA THR A 104 8.56 2.24 4.26
C THR A 104 8.54 2.53 2.76
N LEU A 105 9.61 3.10 2.18
CA LEU A 105 9.65 3.50 0.78
C LEU A 105 9.43 2.32 -0.17
N VAL A 106 10.30 1.32 -0.10
CA VAL A 106 10.24 0.12 -0.96
C VAL A 106 8.89 -0.60 -0.84
N PRO A 107 8.37 -0.93 0.36
CA PRO A 107 7.09 -1.62 0.47
C PRO A 107 5.90 -0.76 0.06
N SER A 108 5.96 0.56 0.19
CA SER A 108 4.91 1.47 -0.30
C SER A 108 4.85 1.49 -1.82
N LEU A 109 6.00 1.47 -2.50
CA LEU A 109 6.06 1.31 -3.95
C LEU A 109 5.50 -0.06 -4.37
N ALA A 110 5.93 -1.14 -3.70
CA ALA A 110 5.44 -2.48 -3.99
C ALA A 110 3.93 -2.63 -3.79
N LEU A 111 3.37 -2.06 -2.72
CA LEU A 111 1.93 -2.05 -2.46
C LEU A 111 1.17 -1.28 -3.54
N THR A 112 1.68 -0.12 -3.94
CA THR A 112 1.05 0.72 -4.97
C THR A 112 1.03 0.02 -6.33
N VAL A 113 2.14 -0.62 -6.73
CA VAL A 113 2.19 -1.45 -7.95
C VAL A 113 1.15 -2.58 -7.90
N ARG A 114 1.07 -3.31 -6.79
CA ARG A 114 0.05 -4.37 -6.60
C ARG A 114 -1.37 -3.84 -6.64
N ARG A 115 -1.60 -2.61 -6.17
CA ARG A 115 -2.91 -1.96 -6.24
C ARG A 115 -3.26 -1.55 -7.67
N LEU A 116 -2.29 -1.07 -8.45
CA LEU A 116 -2.47 -0.81 -9.88
C LEU A 116 -2.82 -2.10 -10.64
N HIS A 117 -2.11 -3.19 -10.36
CA HIS A 117 -2.41 -4.51 -10.92
C HIS A 117 -3.84 -4.98 -10.59
N ASP A 118 -4.30 -4.73 -9.37
CA ASP A 118 -5.66 -5.06 -8.93
C ASP A 118 -6.74 -4.31 -9.72
N GLY A 119 -6.47 -3.07 -10.13
CA GLY A 119 -7.31 -2.31 -11.05
C GLY A 119 -7.16 -2.70 -12.53
N GLY A 120 -6.32 -3.68 -12.85
CA GLY A 120 -6.02 -4.13 -14.22
C GLY A 120 -4.96 -3.30 -14.95
N PHE A 121 -4.31 -2.35 -14.29
CA PHE A 121 -3.33 -1.45 -14.88
C PHE A 121 -1.91 -2.05 -14.90
N ASN A 122 -1.04 -1.44 -15.71
CA ASN A 122 0.38 -1.74 -15.70
C ASN A 122 1.04 -1.11 -14.46
N GLY A 123 1.86 -1.89 -13.73
CA GLY A 123 2.61 -1.42 -12.56
C GLY A 123 3.54 -0.24 -12.83
N TRP A 124 4.04 -0.09 -14.06
CA TRP A 124 4.90 1.03 -14.46
C TRP A 124 4.22 2.40 -14.37
N LEU A 125 2.89 2.46 -14.33
CA LEU A 125 2.16 3.72 -14.11
C LEU A 125 2.48 4.35 -12.75
N ILE A 126 3.09 3.63 -11.81
CA ILE A 126 3.61 4.20 -10.57
C ILE A 126 4.60 5.36 -10.81
N LEU A 127 5.33 5.34 -11.93
CA LEU A 127 6.27 6.40 -12.30
C LEU A 127 5.59 7.75 -12.54
N LEU A 128 4.28 7.77 -12.82
CA LEU A 128 3.52 9.01 -12.89
C LEU A 128 3.62 9.76 -11.57
N GLY A 129 3.72 9.07 -10.43
CA GLY A 129 3.92 9.69 -9.12
C GLY A 129 5.19 10.55 -8.99
N LEU A 130 6.17 10.41 -9.89
CA LEU A 130 7.36 11.26 -9.93
C LEU A 130 7.08 12.65 -10.55
N ILE A 131 5.93 12.83 -11.20
CA ILE A 131 5.50 14.12 -11.75
C ILE A 131 4.89 14.96 -10.61
N PRO A 132 5.49 16.11 -10.23
CA PRO A 132 4.95 16.93 -9.16
C PRO A 132 3.52 17.40 -9.44
N GLY A 133 2.67 17.38 -8.42
CA GLY A 133 1.25 17.76 -8.51
C GLY A 133 0.38 16.71 -9.21
N VAL A 134 0.50 16.59 -10.53
CA VAL A 134 -0.38 15.73 -11.35
C VAL A 134 -0.18 14.25 -11.05
N GLY A 135 1.07 13.84 -10.81
CA GLY A 135 1.44 12.46 -10.55
C GLY A 135 0.75 11.85 -9.33
N GLY A 136 0.79 12.58 -8.21
CA GLY A 136 0.13 12.15 -6.98
C GLY A 136 -1.38 12.00 -7.15
N ILE A 137 -2.02 12.92 -7.87
CA ILE A 137 -3.46 12.86 -8.18
C ILE A 137 -3.76 11.64 -9.05
N ALA A 138 -2.95 11.37 -10.08
CA ALA A 138 -3.15 10.20 -10.95
C ALA A 138 -3.09 8.89 -10.16
N ILE A 139 -2.09 8.72 -9.29
CA ILE A 139 -1.97 7.53 -8.42
C ILE A 139 -3.14 7.44 -7.45
N LEU A 140 -3.57 8.56 -6.87
CA LEU A 140 -4.71 8.61 -5.97
C LEU A 140 -5.98 8.11 -6.66
N VAL A 141 -6.28 8.64 -7.85
CA VAL A 141 -7.42 8.22 -8.67
C VAL A 141 -7.33 6.73 -8.97
N PHE A 142 -6.18 6.24 -9.43
CA PHE A 142 -6.02 4.82 -9.73
C PHE A 142 -6.22 3.92 -8.51
N SER A 143 -5.73 4.34 -7.34
CA SER A 143 -5.89 3.61 -6.08
C SER A 143 -7.33 3.62 -5.55
N LEU A 144 -8.21 4.50 -6.03
CA LEU A 144 -9.64 4.52 -5.71
C LEU A 144 -10.50 3.64 -6.64
N MET A 145 -10.05 3.34 -7.85
CA MET A 145 -10.86 2.63 -8.85
C MET A 145 -11.20 1.18 -8.47
N PRO A 146 -12.29 0.58 -9.00
CA PRO A 146 -12.67 -0.78 -8.62
C PRO A 146 -11.65 -1.81 -9.08
N SER A 147 -11.55 -2.89 -8.31
CA SER A 147 -10.79 -4.08 -8.70
C SER A 147 -11.41 -4.66 -9.97
N LYS A 148 -10.58 -5.10 -10.90
CA LYS A 148 -10.98 -5.58 -12.22
C LYS A 148 -10.60 -7.05 -12.41
N PRO A 149 -11.45 -7.90 -13.03
CA PRO A 149 -11.12 -9.31 -13.28
C PRO A 149 -9.82 -9.49 -14.05
N GLU A 150 -9.51 -8.58 -14.98
CA GLU A 150 -8.30 -8.58 -15.80
C GLU A 150 -7.02 -8.49 -14.95
N GLY A 151 -7.11 -7.97 -13.72
CA GLY A 151 -5.99 -7.92 -12.78
C GLY A 151 -5.49 -9.30 -12.35
N ALA A 152 -6.31 -10.35 -12.46
CA ALA A 152 -5.95 -11.70 -12.05
C ALA A 152 -4.75 -12.27 -12.83
N ARG A 153 -4.43 -11.71 -14.01
CA ARG A 153 -3.22 -12.05 -14.78
C ARG A 153 -1.90 -11.80 -14.04
N PHE A 154 -1.93 -10.96 -13.01
CA PHE A 154 -0.75 -10.60 -12.22
C PHE A 154 -0.53 -11.51 -11.00
N ASP A 155 -1.45 -12.45 -10.72
CA ASP A 155 -1.34 -13.39 -9.60
C ASP A 155 -0.28 -14.47 -9.86
N ALA A 156 0.37 -14.94 -8.81
CA ALA A 156 1.29 -16.08 -8.90
C ALA A 156 0.49 -17.33 -9.28
N GLY A 157 0.84 -17.97 -10.40
CA GLY A 157 0.11 -19.14 -10.92
C GLY A 157 -0.99 -18.80 -11.94
N ALA A 158 -1.13 -17.56 -12.39
CA ALA A 158 -2.05 -17.19 -13.48
C ALA A 158 -1.78 -17.93 -14.80
N GLN A 159 -0.59 -18.51 -14.98
CA GLN A 159 -0.27 -19.40 -16.10
C GLN A 159 -0.68 -20.87 -15.86
N GLN A 160 -0.88 -21.28 -14.60
CA GLN A 160 -1.18 -22.65 -14.20
C GLN A 160 -2.68 -22.97 -14.26
N TYR A 161 -3.53 -21.93 -14.13
CA TYR A 161 -4.94 -21.96 -14.50
C TYR A 161 -5.07 -21.30 -15.88
N GLY A 162 -4.97 -22.09 -16.95
CA GLY A 162 -5.05 -21.60 -18.33
C GLY A 162 -6.19 -20.59 -18.52
N ALA A 163 -5.90 -19.50 -19.21
CA ALA A 163 -6.79 -18.40 -19.61
C ALA A 163 -8.13 -18.37 -18.85
N TYR A 164 -8.25 -17.49 -17.86
CA TYR A 164 -9.55 -17.17 -17.26
C TYR A 164 -10.61 -17.10 -18.37
N PRO A 165 -11.73 -17.83 -18.26
CA PRO A 165 -12.84 -17.68 -19.18
C PRO A 165 -13.16 -16.19 -19.21
N GLN A 166 -12.90 -15.56 -20.35
CA GLN A 166 -13.31 -14.18 -20.58
C GLN A 166 -14.81 -14.16 -20.25
N ALA A 167 -15.21 -13.45 -19.21
CA ALA A 167 -16.63 -13.21 -18.99
C ALA A 167 -17.16 -12.66 -20.32
N PRO A 168 -18.23 -13.23 -20.90
CA PRO A 168 -18.74 -12.72 -22.16
C PRO A 168 -19.02 -11.24 -21.95
N TYR A 169 -18.37 -10.38 -22.73
CA TYR A 169 -18.68 -8.97 -22.81
C TYR A 169 -20.18 -8.88 -23.09
N GLN A 170 -20.99 -8.55 -22.08
CA GLN A 170 -22.38 -8.20 -22.31
C GLN A 170 -22.36 -6.78 -22.89
N SER A 171 -22.44 -6.72 -24.22
CA SER A 171 -22.71 -5.52 -25.02
C SER A 171 -24.06 -4.94 -24.70
#